data_AF-A0A8D8QG75-F1
#
_entry.id   AF-A0A8D8QG75-F1
#
_cell.length_a   1.000
_cell.length_b   1.000
_cell.length_c   1.000
_cell.angle_alpha   90.00
_cell.angle_beta   90.00
_cell.angle_gamma   90.00
#
_symmetry.space_group_name_H-M   'P 1'
#
loop_
_entity.id
_entity.type
_entity.pdbx_description
1 polymer ?
#
loop_
_entity_poly.entity_id
_entity_poly.type
_entity_poly.pdbx_seq_one_letter_code
_entity_poly.pdbx_strand_id
1 'polypeptide(L)'
;GALVGSRSAARHSVPARRWPHGRCLGREGKGNKYYENPRYFFGRNRWVIYNKNMDLNYEASMVPAEWFGWLHYKTDYTPCEDPGRPVYKWMADHTENLSGTNKQYVPYTSTREKIQAWQPPITPPKTTS
;
A
#
# COMPACT_ATOMS: atom_id res chain seq x y z
N GLY A 1 -17.28 58.67 -4.44
CA GLY A 1 -17.19 57.73 -3.31
C GLY A 1 -17.39 56.32 -3.84
N ALA A 2 -16.38 55.47 -3.72
CA ALA A 2 -16.42 54.10 -4.24
C ALA A 2 -16.94 53.13 -3.17
N LEU A 3 -17.99 52.38 -3.51
CA LEU A 3 -18.52 51.28 -2.73
C LEU A 3 -17.54 50.09 -2.78
N VAL A 4 -16.91 49.76 -1.66
CA VAL A 4 -16.14 48.51 -1.51
C VAL A 4 -17.03 47.49 -0.80
N GLY A 5 -17.67 46.62 -1.59
CA GLY A 5 -18.38 45.46 -1.09
C GLY A 5 -17.41 44.40 -0.57
N SER A 6 -17.49 44.10 0.72
CA SER A 6 -16.76 43.00 1.35
C SER A 6 -17.31 41.66 0.85
N ARG A 7 -16.57 40.97 -0.03
CA ARG A 7 -16.89 39.58 -0.40
C ARG A 7 -16.52 38.68 0.78
N SER A 8 -17.51 38.32 1.59
CA SER A 8 -17.36 37.25 2.58
C SER A 8 -17.18 35.93 1.84
N ALA A 9 -15.94 35.43 1.80
CA ALA A 9 -15.64 34.12 1.26
C ALA A 9 -16.19 33.06 2.24
N ALA A 10 -17.34 32.49 1.89
CA ALA A 10 -17.88 31.32 2.57
C ALA A 10 -16.86 30.18 2.44
N ARG A 11 -16.12 29.93 3.53
CA ARG A 11 -15.31 28.73 3.69
C ARG A 11 -16.27 27.56 3.62
N HIS A 12 -16.16 26.75 2.57
CA HIS A 12 -16.87 25.49 2.47
C HIS A 12 -16.38 24.62 3.62
N SER A 13 -17.17 24.54 4.69
CA SER A 13 -16.94 23.62 5.79
C SER A 13 -17.02 22.20 5.23
N VAL A 14 -15.88 21.51 5.16
CA VAL A 14 -15.84 20.08 4.83
C VAL A 14 -16.75 19.36 5.84
N PRO A 15 -17.81 18.67 5.42
CA PRO A 15 -18.70 17.99 6.35
C PRO A 15 -17.87 16.99 7.16
N ALA A 16 -17.94 17.10 8.49
CA ALA A 16 -17.34 16.13 9.39
C ALA A 16 -17.88 14.75 9.00
N ARG A 17 -17.02 13.87 8.48
CA ARG A 17 -17.40 12.48 8.17
C ARG A 17 -17.86 11.84 9.46
N ARG A 18 -19.17 11.70 9.62
CA ARG A 18 -19.77 10.87 10.67
C ARG A 18 -19.42 9.43 10.31
N TRP A 19 -18.53 8.83 11.09
CA TRP A 19 -18.13 7.45 10.88
C TRP A 19 -19.36 6.54 10.99
N PRO A 20 -19.58 5.65 10.00
CA PRO A 20 -20.66 4.69 10.08
C PRO A 20 -20.51 3.83 11.33
N HIS A 21 -21.62 3.60 12.03
CA HIS A 21 -21.65 2.69 13.17
C HIS A 21 -21.49 1.26 12.64
N GLY A 22 -20.46 0.54 13.09
CA GLY A 22 -20.16 -0.83 12.67
C GLY A 22 -19.44 -1.61 13.77
N ARG A 23 -19.54 -2.94 13.74
CA ARG A 23 -18.83 -3.83 14.65
C ARG A 23 -17.35 -3.85 14.28
N CYS A 24 -16.48 -3.57 15.25
CA CYS A 24 -15.03 -3.71 15.06
C CYS A 24 -14.68 -5.20 15.13
N LEU A 25 -14.18 -5.75 14.02
CA LEU A 25 -13.80 -7.16 13.95
C LEU A 25 -12.39 -7.41 14.46
N GLY A 26 -11.49 -6.45 14.27
CA GLY A 26 -10.12 -6.60 14.72
C GLY A 26 -9.21 -5.46 14.30
N ARG A 27 -8.00 -5.51 14.83
CA ARG A 27 -6.90 -4.61 14.49
C ARG A 27 -5.71 -5.44 14.02
N GLU A 28 -5.12 -5.05 12.91
CA GLU A 28 -3.88 -5.62 12.40
C GLU A 28 -2.66 -5.02 13.12
N GLY A 29 -1.51 -5.70 13.10
CA GLY A 29 -0.24 -5.23 13.63
C GLY A 29 0.19 -3.83 13.15
N LYS A 30 -0.10 -3.45 11.89
CA LYS A 30 0.18 -2.10 11.35
C LYS A 30 -0.79 -1.01 11.85
N GLY A 31 -1.82 -1.42 12.58
CA GLY A 31 -2.76 -0.52 13.23
C GLY A 31 -4.05 -0.22 12.45
N ASN A 32 -4.24 -0.85 11.28
CA ASN A 32 -5.48 -0.80 10.52
C ASN A 32 -6.62 -1.49 11.30
N LYS A 33 -7.81 -0.90 11.25
CA LYS A 33 -9.00 -1.43 11.93
C LYS A 33 -10.07 -1.81 10.91
N TYR A 34 -10.63 -3.00 11.07
CA TYR A 34 -11.62 -3.55 10.15
C TYR A 34 -13.00 -3.57 10.78
N TYR A 35 -14.00 -3.13 10.02
CA TYR A 35 -15.36 -2.95 10.50
C TYR A 35 -16.36 -3.60 9.57
N GLU A 36 -17.40 -4.16 10.17
CA GLU A 36 -18.54 -4.74 9.46
C GLU A 36 -19.87 -4.21 9.99
N ASN A 37 -20.81 -3.97 9.08
CA ASN A 37 -22.21 -3.72 9.41
C ASN A 37 -23.13 -4.42 8.40
N PRO A 38 -23.74 -5.56 8.77
CA PRO A 38 -24.61 -6.33 7.87
C PRO A 38 -25.92 -5.62 7.51
N ARG A 39 -26.27 -4.50 8.17
CA ARG A 39 -27.44 -3.68 7.82
C ARG A 39 -27.21 -2.82 6.59
N TYR A 40 -25.95 -2.59 6.21
CA TYR A 40 -25.64 -1.83 5.00
C TYR A 40 -25.69 -2.70 3.76
N PHE A 41 -25.90 -2.04 2.62
CA PHE A 41 -25.91 -2.68 1.31
C PHE A 41 -24.58 -3.42 1.03
N PHE A 42 -24.69 -4.51 0.28
CA PHE A 42 -23.54 -5.31 -0.14
C PHE A 42 -22.51 -4.45 -0.89
N GLY A 43 -21.23 -4.58 -0.56
CA GLY A 43 -20.16 -3.72 -1.07
C GLY A 43 -19.86 -2.49 -0.20
N ARG A 44 -20.74 -2.13 0.74
CA ARG A 44 -20.50 -1.05 1.74
C ARG A 44 -20.61 -1.52 3.19
N ASN A 45 -20.98 -2.79 3.40
CA ASN A 45 -21.06 -3.40 4.73
C ASN A 45 -19.69 -3.69 5.35
N ARG A 46 -18.61 -3.81 4.55
CA ARG A 46 -17.24 -4.05 5.03
C ARG A 46 -16.35 -2.85 4.67
N TRP A 47 -15.58 -2.34 5.63
CA TRP A 47 -14.61 -1.28 5.36
C TRP A 47 -13.41 -1.33 6.32
N VAL A 48 -12.32 -0.71 5.89
CA VAL A 48 -11.11 -0.52 6.69
C VAL A 48 -10.95 0.95 7.06
N ILE A 49 -10.53 1.20 8.29
CA ILE A 49 -10.03 2.50 8.74
C ILE A 49 -8.53 2.34 8.92
N TYR A 50 -7.76 3.01 8.06
CA TYR A 50 -6.31 3.01 8.11
C TYR A 50 -5.78 3.67 9.38
N ASN A 51 -4.55 3.32 9.76
CA ASN A 51 -3.90 3.91 10.91
C ASN A 51 -3.78 5.44 10.77
N LYS A 52 -4.12 6.17 11.83
CA LYS A 52 -4.07 7.64 11.89
C LYS A 52 -2.66 8.19 11.66
N ASN A 53 -1.62 7.40 11.96
CA ASN A 53 -0.22 7.80 11.76
C ASN A 53 0.15 7.99 10.27
N MET A 54 -0.70 7.54 9.33
CA MET A 54 -0.48 7.73 7.89
C MET A 54 -1.13 9.02 7.34
N ASP A 55 -1.77 9.85 8.18
CA ASP A 55 -2.46 11.09 7.80
C ASP A 55 -3.28 10.95 6.49
N LEU A 56 -2.92 11.70 5.43
CA LEU A 56 -3.55 11.68 4.11
C LEU A 56 -2.86 10.73 3.11
N ASN A 57 -1.77 10.07 3.51
CA ASN A 57 -0.98 9.17 2.67
C ASN A 57 -1.40 7.70 2.88
N TYR A 58 -2.69 7.46 3.12
CA TYR A 58 -3.19 6.09 3.22
C TYR A 58 -3.33 5.49 1.82
N GLU A 59 -2.88 4.25 1.65
CA GLU A 59 -2.89 3.55 0.37
C GLU A 59 -3.66 2.23 0.47
N ALA A 60 -4.37 1.86 -0.61
CA ALA A 60 -5.13 0.62 -0.66
C ALA A 60 -4.23 -0.62 -0.51
N SER A 61 -2.97 -0.50 -0.91
CA SER A 61 -1.96 -1.55 -0.81
C SER A 61 -1.45 -1.81 0.61
N MET A 62 -1.87 -1.02 1.61
CA MET A 62 -1.49 -1.21 3.01
C MET A 62 -2.28 -2.33 3.71
N VAL A 63 -3.29 -2.88 3.04
CA VAL A 63 -4.08 -4.01 3.55
C VAL A 63 -3.30 -5.32 3.29
N PRO A 64 -2.98 -6.11 4.33
CA PRO A 64 -2.27 -7.37 4.15
C PRO A 64 -3.11 -8.37 3.39
N ALA A 65 -2.43 -9.33 2.78
CA ALA A 65 -3.07 -10.45 2.07
C ALA A 65 -4.12 -11.16 2.94
N GLU A 66 -3.89 -11.15 4.26
CA GLU A 66 -4.79 -11.75 5.23
C GLU A 66 -6.20 -11.14 5.20
N TRP A 67 -6.26 -9.83 5.38
CA TRP A 67 -7.51 -9.07 5.41
C TRP A 67 -8.05 -8.75 4.02
N PHE A 68 -7.20 -8.81 2.98
CA PHE A 68 -7.59 -8.56 1.60
C PHE A 68 -8.71 -9.49 1.12
N GLY A 69 -8.65 -10.77 1.47
CA GLY A 69 -9.68 -11.76 1.09
C GLY A 69 -11.05 -11.44 1.68
N TRP A 70 -11.10 -11.15 2.98
CA TRP A 70 -12.33 -10.79 3.69
C TRP A 70 -12.92 -9.46 3.20
N LEU A 71 -12.07 -8.45 2.96
CA LEU A 71 -12.48 -7.13 2.50
C LEU A 71 -13.10 -7.18 1.09
N HIS A 72 -12.61 -8.07 0.23
CA HIS A 72 -13.07 -8.23 -1.16
C HIS A 72 -14.06 -9.39 -1.35
N TYR A 73 -14.71 -9.88 -0.28
CA TYR A 73 -15.70 -10.97 -0.33
C TYR A 73 -15.18 -12.26 -0.97
N LYS A 74 -13.88 -12.53 -0.90
CA LYS A 74 -13.31 -13.83 -1.31
C LYS A 74 -13.55 -14.90 -0.24
N THR A 75 -13.55 -14.47 1.01
CA THR A 75 -13.76 -15.31 2.19
C THR A 75 -14.68 -14.58 3.16
N ASP A 76 -15.51 -15.34 3.88
CA ASP A 76 -16.31 -14.80 4.97
C ASP A 76 -15.59 -14.85 6.31
N TYR A 77 -14.58 -15.71 6.42
CA TYR A 77 -13.74 -15.82 7.61
C TYR A 77 -12.78 -14.64 7.72
N THR A 78 -12.68 -14.10 8.94
CA THR A 78 -11.62 -13.15 9.30
C THR A 78 -10.30 -13.90 9.52
N PRO A 79 -9.14 -13.23 9.47
CA PRO A 79 -7.84 -13.89 9.68
C PRO A 79 -7.70 -14.62 11.03
N CYS A 80 -8.47 -14.22 12.05
CA CYS A 80 -8.47 -14.88 13.35
C CYS A 80 -9.36 -16.14 13.38
N GLU A 81 -10.36 -16.21 12.51
CA GLU A 81 -11.36 -17.28 12.45
C GLU A 81 -11.06 -18.32 11.37
N ASP A 82 -10.04 -18.09 10.52
CA ASP A 82 -9.68 -18.98 9.43
C ASP A 82 -8.65 -20.04 9.90
N PRO A 83 -9.07 -21.29 10.20
CA PRO A 83 -8.16 -22.34 10.65
C PRO A 83 -7.31 -22.92 9.51
N GLY A 84 -7.60 -22.59 8.26
CA GLY A 84 -7.03 -23.25 7.08
C GLY A 84 -5.90 -22.49 6.42
N ARG A 85 -5.54 -21.30 6.93
CA ARG A 85 -4.61 -20.43 6.21
C ARG A 85 -3.17 -20.93 6.33
N PRO A 86 -2.53 -21.34 5.23
CA PRO A 86 -1.20 -21.91 5.31
C PRO A 86 -0.16 -20.80 5.48
N VAL A 87 0.53 -20.79 6.61
CA VAL A 87 1.71 -19.95 6.83
C VAL A 87 2.94 -20.76 6.48
N TYR A 88 3.49 -20.51 5.30
CA TYR A 88 4.72 -21.16 4.85
C TYR A 88 5.95 -20.36 5.23
N LYS A 89 7.07 -21.05 5.51
CA LYS A 89 8.35 -20.42 5.89
C LYS A 89 8.93 -19.47 4.84
N TRP A 90 8.56 -19.64 3.57
CA TRP A 90 9.04 -18.81 2.46
C TRP A 90 8.13 -17.61 2.19
N MET A 91 6.99 -17.49 2.88
CA MET A 91 6.06 -16.38 2.69
C MET A 91 6.66 -15.11 3.31
N ALA A 92 6.80 -14.07 2.49
CA ALA A 92 7.31 -12.78 2.94
C ALA A 92 6.22 -12.00 3.70
N ASP A 93 6.66 -11.17 4.64
CA ASP A 93 5.77 -10.23 5.33
C ASP A 93 5.17 -9.22 4.35
N HIS A 94 3.95 -8.78 4.66
CA HIS A 94 3.23 -7.85 3.83
C HIS A 94 3.98 -6.50 3.69
N THR A 95 4.33 -6.16 2.45
CA THR A 95 4.93 -4.89 2.06
C THR A 95 3.94 -4.11 1.20
N GLU A 96 3.86 -2.80 1.43
CA GLU A 96 3.01 -1.89 0.66
C GLU A 96 3.58 -1.64 -0.76
N ASN A 97 2.79 -1.00 -1.62
CA ASN A 97 3.27 -0.63 -2.95
C ASN A 97 4.30 0.51 -2.87
N LEU A 98 5.52 0.25 -3.32
CA LEU A 98 6.64 1.20 -3.33
C LEU A 98 6.83 1.89 -4.69
N SER A 99 5.89 1.74 -5.62
CA SER A 99 5.93 2.40 -6.93
C SER A 99 6.05 3.93 -6.79
N GLY A 100 6.86 4.56 -7.63
CA GLY A 100 7.10 6.01 -7.57
C GLY A 100 7.99 6.47 -6.40
N THR A 101 8.49 5.55 -5.57
CA THR A 101 9.49 5.83 -4.52
C THR A 101 10.87 5.34 -4.95
N ASN A 102 11.91 5.75 -4.21
CA ASN A 102 13.29 5.25 -4.42
C ASN A 102 13.44 3.74 -4.22
N LYS A 103 12.44 3.05 -3.66
CA LYS A 103 12.42 1.60 -3.44
C LYS A 103 11.57 0.85 -4.47
N GLN A 104 11.21 1.49 -5.58
CA GLN A 104 10.48 0.85 -6.67
C GLN A 104 11.29 -0.31 -7.29
N TYR A 105 10.59 -1.35 -7.72
CA TYR A 105 11.20 -2.44 -8.48
C TYR A 105 11.67 -1.95 -9.86
N VAL A 106 12.95 -2.13 -10.15
CA VAL A 106 13.56 -1.88 -11.47
C VAL A 106 14.00 -3.22 -12.05
N PRO A 107 13.47 -3.63 -13.21
CA PRO A 107 13.84 -4.91 -13.80
C PRO A 107 15.31 -4.87 -14.26
N TYR A 108 16.00 -5.98 -14.05
CA TYR A 108 17.36 -6.21 -14.54
C TYR A 108 17.45 -7.61 -15.15
N THR A 109 18.47 -7.82 -15.99
CA THR A 109 18.73 -9.15 -16.55
C THR A 109 19.26 -10.07 -15.46
N SER A 110 18.55 -11.16 -15.17
CA SER A 110 18.98 -12.19 -14.20
C SER A 110 20.05 -13.13 -14.75
N THR A 111 20.26 -13.11 -16.07
CA THR A 111 21.24 -13.95 -16.77
C THR A 111 22.62 -13.29 -16.76
N ARG A 112 23.67 -14.10 -16.58
CA ARG A 112 25.06 -13.67 -16.79
C ARG A 112 25.36 -13.48 -18.27
N GLU A 113 26.41 -12.72 -18.58
CA GLU A 113 26.91 -12.59 -19.96
C GLU A 113 27.28 -13.96 -20.53
N LYS A 114 26.69 -14.29 -21.69
CA LYS A 114 26.91 -15.60 -22.34
C LYS A 114 28.24 -15.69 -23.07
N ILE A 115 28.73 -14.56 -23.57
CA ILE A 115 29.95 -14.47 -24.36
C ILE A 115 30.91 -13.59 -23.58
N GLN A 116 32.10 -14.12 -23.28
CA GLN A 116 33.17 -13.36 -22.65
C GLN A 116 34.00 -12.69 -23.76
N ALA A 117 34.15 -11.37 -23.68
CA ALA A 117 34.99 -10.63 -24.62
C ALA A 117 36.47 -10.88 -24.29
N TRP A 118 37.30 -11.02 -25.34
CA TRP A 118 38.75 -11.04 -25.15
C TRP A 118 39.23 -9.65 -24.67
N GLN A 119 40.01 -9.63 -23.59
CA GLN A 119 40.64 -8.41 -23.09
C GLN A 119 42.07 -8.30 -23.65
N PRO A 120 42.42 -7.20 -24.35
CA PRO A 120 43.75 -7.05 -24.89
C PRO A 120 44.82 -6.87 -23.80
N PRO A 121 46.04 -7.40 -23.99
CA PRO A 121 47.14 -7.12 -23.10
C PRO A 121 47.51 -5.63 -23.17
N ILE A 122 47.70 -4.99 -22.02
CA ILE A 122 48.20 -3.62 -21.93
C ILE A 122 49.71 -3.65 -22.18
N THR A 123 50.15 -3.34 -23.40
CA THR A 123 51.57 -3.18 -23.69
C THR A 123 52.08 -1.80 -23.22
N PRO A 124 53.20 -1.73 -22.47
CA PRO A 124 53.84 -0.46 -22.15
C PRO A 124 54.36 0.22 -23.44
N PRO A 125 54.42 1.55 -23.48
CA PRO A 125 54.90 2.28 -24.65
C PRO A 125 56.35 1.90 -24.95
N LYS A 126 56.64 1.59 -26.23
CA LYS A 126 58.01 1.30 -26.69
C LYS A 126 58.85 2.57 -26.54
N THR A 127 59.83 2.54 -25.65
CA THR A 127 60.84 3.59 -25.52
C THR A 127 61.86 3.37 -26.64
N THR A 128 61.83 4.22 -27.67
CA THR A 128 62.85 4.24 -28.72
C THR A 128 64.06 5.00 -28.16
N SER A 129 65.22 4.34 -28.08
CA SER A 129 66.54 4.96 -27.86
C SER A 129 67.41 4.73 -29.07
#